data_AF-A0A1J1HYE8-F1
#
_entry.id   AF-A0A1J1HYE8-F1
#
_cell.length_a   1.000
_cell.length_b   1.000
_cell.length_c   1.000
_cell.angle_alpha   90.00
_cell.angle_beta   90.00
_cell.angle_gamma   90.00
#
_symmetry.space_group_name_H-M   'P 1'
#
loop_
_entity.id
_entity.type
_entity.pdbx_description
1 polymer ?
#
loop_
_entity_poly.entity_id
_entity_poly.type
_entity_poly.pdbx_seq_one_letter_code
_entity_poly.pdbx_strand_id
1 'polypeptide(L)'
;MMASEFDPVLSKLLTSLNEADNKLSGEQELQFLQSLLQSKEINALVNVHHKVAKIGKDDRIAPVLSASMQVALEILELLAPRCHISPVAKELFHLLQTPHLQSLMCAHDAVAQKDFYPHLPEIPVEMDEDEETIKIVQLVKSNEPLVRKFFIRITIFLNCLHISIHQ
;
A
#
# COMPACT_ATOMS: atom_id res chain seq x y z
N MET A 1 8.76 38.27 2.99
CA MET A 1 9.78 37.21 2.99
C MET A 1 9.04 35.89 2.90
N MET A 2 8.78 35.41 1.68
CA MET A 2 7.96 34.21 1.42
C MET A 2 8.86 32.99 1.65
N ALA A 3 8.66 32.29 2.76
CA ALA A 3 9.26 30.99 2.96
C ALA A 3 8.80 30.05 1.83
N SER A 4 9.73 29.33 1.23
CA SER A 4 9.54 28.49 0.04
C SER A 4 8.26 27.65 0.12
N GLU A 5 7.31 27.95 -0.77
CA GLU A 5 5.96 27.36 -0.85
C GLU A 5 5.97 25.87 -1.30
N PHE A 6 7.16 25.32 -1.59
CA PHE A 6 7.34 24.04 -2.27
C PHE A 6 8.23 23.08 -1.46
N ASP A 7 7.97 21.78 -1.64
CA ASP A 7 8.76 20.72 -1.02
C ASP A 7 10.24 20.79 -1.50
N PRO A 8 11.23 20.58 -0.62
CA PRO A 8 12.65 20.69 -0.98
C PRO A 8 13.10 19.69 -2.04
N VAL A 9 12.48 18.50 -2.11
CA VAL A 9 12.77 17.50 -3.15
C VAL A 9 12.25 17.99 -4.50
N LEU A 10 11.03 18.54 -4.54
CA LEU A 10 10.46 19.12 -5.75
C LEU A 10 11.25 20.36 -6.22
N SER A 11 11.71 21.18 -5.29
CA SER A 11 12.56 22.34 -5.58
C SER A 11 13.88 21.90 -6.25
N LYS A 12 14.53 20.86 -5.73
CA LYS A 12 15.74 20.30 -6.33
C LYS A 12 15.49 19.73 -7.72
N LEU A 13 14.37 19.03 -7.91
CA LEU A 13 13.99 18.46 -9.20
C LEU A 13 13.73 19.56 -10.25
N LEU A 14 13.08 20.66 -9.85
CA LEU A 14 12.87 21.83 -10.71
C LEU A 14 14.19 22.49 -11.13
N THR A 15 15.17 22.59 -10.21
CA THR A 15 16.51 23.07 -10.55
C THR A 15 17.17 22.17 -11.60
N SER A 16 17.16 20.86 -11.40
CA SER A 16 17.69 19.89 -12.38
C SER A 16 17.00 19.99 -13.74
N LEU A 17 15.69 20.22 -13.75
CA LEU A 17 14.92 20.40 -14.99
C LEU A 17 15.31 21.66 -15.75
N ASN A 18 15.47 22.79 -15.06
CA ASN A 18 15.93 24.03 -15.68
C ASN A 18 17.36 23.93 -16.24
N GLU A 19 18.23 23.17 -15.58
CA GLU A 19 19.58 22.90 -16.09
C GLU A 19 19.55 22.03 -17.35
N ALA A 20 18.58 21.11 -17.45
CA ALA A 20 18.40 20.22 -18.59
C ALA A 20 17.69 20.89 -19.78
N ASP A 21 16.85 21.90 -19.53
CA ASP A 21 16.12 22.68 -20.55
C ASP A 21 17.07 23.31 -21.58
N ASN A 22 18.25 23.73 -21.15
CA ASN A 22 19.28 24.28 -22.05
C ASN A 22 19.98 23.22 -22.94
N LYS A 23 19.71 21.93 -22.74
CA LYS A 23 20.44 20.82 -23.39
C LYS A 23 19.55 19.85 -24.16
N LEU A 24 18.24 19.81 -23.87
CA LEU A 24 17.31 18.84 -24.40
C LEU A 24 16.43 19.45 -25.50
N SER A 25 16.16 18.67 -26.54
CA SER A 25 15.16 19.02 -27.56
C SER A 25 13.79 18.50 -27.10
N GLY A 26 12.89 19.39 -26.68
CA GLY A 26 11.57 18.99 -26.15
C GLY A 26 10.87 20.03 -25.28
N GLU A 27 10.90 21.31 -25.67
CA GLU A 27 10.43 22.45 -24.84
C GLU A 27 9.02 22.27 -24.27
N GLN A 28 8.09 21.69 -25.03
CA GLN A 28 6.69 21.50 -24.58
C GLN A 28 6.57 20.47 -23.45
N GLU A 29 7.34 19.39 -23.52
CA GLU A 29 7.33 18.33 -22.50
C GLU A 29 8.00 18.82 -21.21
N LEU A 30 9.06 19.62 -21.35
CA LEU A 30 9.77 20.25 -20.24
C LEU A 30 8.90 21.30 -19.55
N GLN A 31 8.21 22.16 -20.31
CA GLN A 31 7.25 23.12 -19.77
C GLN A 31 6.08 22.42 -19.07
N PHE A 32 5.58 21.32 -19.63
CA PHE A 32 4.55 20.52 -18.98
C PHE A 32 5.05 19.97 -17.63
N LEU A 33 6.24 19.38 -17.59
CA LEU A 33 6.79 18.80 -16.36
C LEU A 33 7.09 19.86 -15.30
N GLN A 34 7.64 21.02 -15.69
CA GLN A 34 7.82 22.17 -14.80
C GLN A 34 6.48 22.61 -14.19
N SER A 35 5.45 22.77 -15.03
CA SER A 35 4.10 23.16 -14.60
C SER A 35 3.50 22.13 -13.64
N LEU A 36 3.69 20.84 -13.92
CA LEU A 36 3.21 19.74 -13.07
C LEU A 36 3.89 19.76 -11.70
N LEU A 37 5.22 19.89 -11.64
CA LEU A 37 5.98 19.90 -10.40
C LEU A 37 5.75 21.17 -9.56
N GLN A 38 5.40 22.27 -10.20
CA GLN A 38 4.99 23.53 -9.54
C GLN A 38 3.51 23.54 -9.12
N SER A 39 2.71 22.54 -9.54
CA SER A 39 1.30 22.47 -9.15
C SER A 39 1.14 22.30 -7.63
N LYS A 40 0.11 22.93 -7.06
CA LYS A 40 -0.17 22.86 -5.62
C LYS A 40 -0.59 21.45 -5.22
N GLU A 41 -1.25 20.74 -6.12
CA GLU A 41 -1.74 19.38 -5.96
C GLU A 41 -0.58 18.39 -5.79
N ILE A 42 0.43 18.44 -6.67
CA ILE A 42 1.62 17.59 -6.56
C ILE A 42 2.42 17.92 -5.31
N ASN A 43 2.58 19.20 -4.99
CA ASN A 43 3.28 19.61 -3.77
C ASN A 43 2.57 19.12 -2.50
N ALA A 44 1.24 19.24 -2.44
CA ALA A 44 0.44 18.70 -1.34
C ALA A 44 0.60 17.17 -1.23
N LEU A 45 0.55 16.45 -2.35
CA LEU A 45 0.69 15.00 -2.39
C LEU A 45 2.08 14.55 -1.92
N VAL A 46 3.16 15.18 -2.38
CA VAL A 46 4.54 14.88 -1.97
C VAL A 46 4.74 15.17 -0.48
N ASN A 47 4.17 16.27 0.02
CA ASN A 47 4.20 16.58 1.45
C ASN A 47 3.49 15.50 2.30
N VAL A 48 2.34 15.00 1.86
CA VAL A 48 1.65 13.88 2.52
C VAL A 48 2.49 12.62 2.43
N HIS A 49 3.03 12.29 1.25
CA HIS A 49 3.89 11.15 1.04
C HIS A 49 5.10 11.16 1.99
N HIS A 50 5.83 12.29 2.11
CA HIS A 50 6.97 12.40 3.01
C HIS A 50 6.60 12.15 4.47
N LYS A 51 5.49 12.71 4.93
CA LYS A 51 5.00 12.50 6.31
C LYS A 51 4.65 11.04 6.57
N VAL A 52 3.97 10.38 5.64
CA VAL A 52 3.60 8.96 5.76
C VAL A 52 4.83 8.04 5.63
N ALA A 53 5.71 8.30 4.67
CA ALA A 53 6.94 7.54 4.45
C ALA A 53 7.89 7.60 5.66
N LYS A 54 7.90 8.73 6.39
CA LYS A 54 8.67 8.85 7.63
C LYS A 54 8.18 7.88 8.70
N ILE A 55 6.86 7.68 8.81
CA ILE A 55 6.27 6.71 9.74
C ILE A 55 6.63 5.28 9.31
N GLY A 56 6.57 4.99 8.01
CA GLY A 56 6.93 3.67 7.47
C GLY A 56 8.41 3.29 7.59
N LYS A 57 9.30 4.26 7.85
CA LYS A 57 10.74 4.06 8.11
C LYS A 57 11.08 4.02 9.60
N ASP A 58 10.08 4.15 10.47
CA ASP A 58 10.27 4.08 11.91
C ASP A 58 10.23 2.63 12.36
N ASP A 59 11.40 2.04 12.64
CA ASP A 59 11.55 0.66 13.08
C ASP A 59 10.76 0.34 14.37
N ARG A 60 10.36 1.38 15.13
CA ARG A 60 9.49 1.22 16.31
C ARG A 60 8.07 0.78 15.96
N ILE A 61 7.65 0.91 14.69
CA ILE A 61 6.29 0.62 14.19
C ILE A 61 6.33 -0.63 13.27
N ALA A 62 7.38 -1.44 13.35
CA ALA A 62 7.47 -2.68 12.58
C ALA A 62 6.38 -3.68 13.02
N PRO A 63 5.68 -4.33 12.07
CA PRO A 63 4.69 -5.35 12.40
C PRO A 63 5.37 -6.56 13.04
N VAL A 64 4.80 -7.07 14.13
CA VAL A 64 5.33 -8.25 14.85
C VAL A 64 5.16 -9.53 14.01
N LEU A 65 4.12 -9.57 13.18
CA LEU A 65 3.84 -10.64 12.22
C LEU A 65 3.14 -10.07 10.99
N SER A 66 2.97 -10.89 9.95
CA SER A 66 2.27 -10.51 8.72
C SER A 66 1.04 -11.37 8.41
N ALA A 67 0.59 -12.17 9.38
CA ALA A 67 -0.47 -13.18 9.21
C ALA A 67 -1.41 -13.25 10.44
N SER A 68 -1.78 -12.10 11.01
CA SER A 68 -2.67 -12.00 12.17
C SER A 68 -4.03 -12.65 11.92
N MET A 69 -4.56 -12.57 10.70
CA MET A 69 -5.83 -13.21 10.38
C MET A 69 -5.75 -14.74 10.44
N GLN A 70 -4.62 -15.31 9.99
CA GLN A 70 -4.38 -16.75 10.05
C GLN A 70 -4.29 -17.22 11.51
N VAL A 71 -3.57 -16.50 12.36
CA VAL A 71 -3.50 -16.79 13.80
C VAL A 71 -4.88 -16.73 14.46
N ALA A 72 -5.72 -15.76 14.07
CA ALA A 72 -7.08 -15.66 14.59
C ALA A 72 -7.95 -16.87 14.21
N LEU A 73 -7.80 -17.42 13.00
CA LEU A 73 -8.47 -18.66 12.59
C LEU A 73 -8.04 -19.85 13.45
N GLU A 74 -6.73 -20.02 13.65
CA GLU A 74 -6.19 -21.10 14.49
C GLU A 74 -6.73 -21.00 15.92
N ILE A 75 -6.84 -19.79 16.47
CA ILE A 75 -7.45 -19.55 17.78
C ILE A 75 -8.93 -19.92 17.78
N LEU A 76 -9.69 -19.59 16.73
CA LEU A 76 -11.11 -19.95 16.62
C LEU A 76 -11.31 -21.47 16.66
N GLU A 77 -10.47 -22.24 15.94
CA GLU A 77 -10.50 -23.70 15.96
C GLU A 77 -10.23 -24.26 17.37
N LEU A 78 -9.28 -23.67 18.10
CA LEU A 78 -8.97 -24.05 19.49
C LEU A 78 -10.08 -23.67 20.48
N LEU A 79 -10.80 -22.58 20.23
CA LEU A 79 -11.87 -22.08 21.11
C LEU A 79 -13.21 -22.80 20.88
N ALA A 80 -13.52 -23.20 19.65
CA ALA A 80 -14.78 -23.83 19.28
C ALA A 80 -15.22 -24.96 20.25
N PRO A 81 -14.37 -25.97 20.59
CA PRO A 81 -14.76 -27.03 21.51
C PRO A 81 -14.93 -26.54 22.96
N ARG A 82 -14.44 -25.35 23.31
CA ARG A 82 -14.46 -24.81 24.69
C ARG A 82 -15.63 -23.86 24.95
N CYS A 83 -16.34 -23.42 23.92
CA CYS A 83 -17.45 -22.46 24.01
C CYS A 83 -18.61 -22.92 24.92
N HIS A 84 -18.82 -24.23 25.07
CA HIS A 84 -19.88 -24.77 25.93
C HIS A 84 -19.46 -24.87 27.41
N ILE A 85 -18.16 -24.81 27.70
CA ILE A 85 -17.59 -24.97 29.03
C ILE A 85 -17.23 -23.62 29.64
N SER A 86 -16.68 -22.70 28.84
CA SER A 86 -16.18 -21.42 29.31
C SER A 86 -16.94 -20.25 28.64
N PRO A 87 -17.66 -19.42 29.43
CA PRO A 87 -18.32 -18.24 28.88
C PRO A 87 -17.31 -17.24 28.31
N VAL A 88 -16.11 -17.15 28.87
CA VAL A 88 -15.02 -16.29 28.36
C VAL A 88 -14.53 -16.80 27.00
N ALA A 89 -14.37 -18.12 26.82
CA ALA A 89 -14.00 -18.69 25.53
C ALA A 89 -15.08 -18.41 24.48
N LYS A 90 -16.36 -18.52 24.87
CA LYS A 90 -17.49 -18.19 24.01
C LYS A 90 -17.48 -16.71 23.61
N GLU A 91 -17.25 -15.79 24.55
CA GLU A 91 -17.19 -14.36 24.26
C GLU A 91 -16.05 -14.03 23.27
N LEU A 92 -14.85 -14.54 23.53
CA LEU A 92 -13.69 -14.34 22.64
C LEU A 92 -13.93 -14.93 21.25
N PHE A 93 -14.54 -16.12 21.16
CA PHE A 93 -14.89 -16.75 19.89
C PHE A 93 -15.81 -15.86 19.05
N HIS A 94 -16.83 -15.25 19.65
CA HIS A 94 -17.73 -14.34 18.92
C HIS A 94 -17.04 -13.02 18.58
N LEU A 95 -16.20 -12.48 19.47
CA LEU A 95 -15.46 -11.24 19.24
C LEU A 95 -14.51 -11.34 18.03
N LEU A 96 -13.75 -12.43 17.93
CA LEU A 96 -12.84 -12.72 16.80
C LEU A 96 -13.56 -12.86 15.46
N GLN A 97 -14.86 -13.17 15.47
CA GLN A 97 -15.69 -13.26 14.28
C GLN A 97 -16.39 -11.94 13.91
N THR A 98 -16.25 -10.90 14.73
CA THR A 98 -16.86 -9.60 14.39
C THR A 98 -16.19 -9.02 13.14
N PRO A 99 -16.96 -8.44 12.20
CA PRO A 99 -16.42 -7.94 10.94
C PRO A 99 -15.36 -6.85 11.17
N HIS A 100 -15.53 -6.02 12.19
CA HIS A 100 -14.59 -4.95 12.54
C HIS A 100 -13.21 -5.50 12.94
N LEU A 101 -13.17 -6.55 13.76
CA LEU A 101 -11.91 -7.12 14.22
C LEU A 101 -11.21 -7.89 13.11
N GLN A 102 -11.95 -8.65 12.30
CA GLN A 102 -11.39 -9.31 11.12
C GLN A 102 -10.88 -8.31 10.07
N SER A 103 -11.61 -7.20 9.87
CA SER A 103 -11.17 -6.12 8.98
C SER A 103 -9.86 -5.50 9.43
N LEU A 104 -9.72 -5.29 10.75
CA LEU A 104 -8.50 -4.75 11.34
C LEU A 104 -7.31 -5.70 11.13
N MET A 105 -7.49 -7.01 11.34
CA MET A 105 -6.44 -8.01 11.13
C MET A 105 -6.05 -8.13 9.65
N CYS A 106 -7.02 -8.13 8.74
CA CYS A 106 -6.76 -8.09 7.30
C CYS A 106 -6.03 -6.81 6.86
N ALA A 107 -6.40 -5.66 7.43
CA ALA A 107 -5.72 -4.38 7.18
C ALA A 107 -4.27 -4.40 7.68
N HIS A 108 -4.08 -4.93 8.90
CA HIS A 108 -2.75 -5.17 9.45
C HIS A 108 -1.91 -6.04 8.51
N ASP A 109 -2.41 -7.19 8.07
CA ASP A 109 -1.65 -8.12 7.25
C ASP A 109 -1.27 -7.52 5.88
N ALA A 110 -2.17 -6.78 5.22
CA ALA A 110 -1.83 -6.12 3.96
C ALA A 110 -0.78 -5.01 4.12
N VAL A 111 -0.81 -4.25 5.23
CA VAL A 111 0.23 -3.26 5.53
C VAL A 111 1.55 -3.96 5.83
N ALA A 112 1.53 -5.03 6.62
CA ALA A 112 2.72 -5.79 7.00
C ALA A 112 3.38 -6.49 5.80
N GLN A 113 2.58 -7.05 4.90
CA GLN A 113 3.03 -7.69 3.65
C GLN A 113 3.36 -6.69 2.55
N LYS A 114 3.05 -5.40 2.76
CA LYS A 114 3.19 -4.35 1.75
C LYS A 114 2.40 -4.62 0.46
N ASP A 115 1.26 -5.30 0.57
CA ASP A 115 0.33 -5.65 -0.53
C ASP A 115 -0.42 -4.43 -1.12
N PHE A 116 -0.04 -3.24 -0.68
CA PHE A 116 -0.48 -1.97 -1.25
C PHE A 116 0.45 -1.44 -2.34
N TYR A 117 1.66 -2.00 -2.51
CA TYR A 117 2.53 -1.63 -3.64
C TYR A 117 1.96 -2.19 -4.95
N PRO A 118 2.11 -1.47 -6.06
CA PRO A 118 1.75 -2.01 -7.36
C PRO A 118 2.64 -3.22 -7.65
N HIS A 119 2.00 -4.36 -7.97
CA HIS A 119 2.70 -5.52 -8.50
C HIS A 119 3.20 -5.16 -9.90
N LEU A 120 4.53 -5.08 -10.05
CA LEU A 120 5.14 -4.91 -11.36
C LEU A 120 5.01 -6.25 -12.10
N PRO A 121 4.58 -6.25 -13.37
CA PRO A 121 4.68 -7.46 -14.19
C PRO A 121 6.15 -7.87 -14.32
N GLU A 122 6.38 -9.16 -14.56
CA GLU A 122 7.72 -9.68 -14.80
C GLU A 122 8.36 -8.95 -15.99
N ILE A 123 9.60 -8.50 -15.81
CA ILE A 123 10.35 -7.82 -16.87
C ILE A 123 10.59 -8.87 -17.97
N PRO A 124 10.25 -8.61 -19.24
CA PRO A 124 10.61 -9.49 -20.34
C PRO A 124 12.12 -9.73 -20.33
N VAL A 125 12.55 -10.98 -20.49
CA VAL A 125 13.98 -11.29 -20.66
C VAL A 125 14.42 -10.64 -21.97
N GLU A 126 15.27 -9.62 -21.89
CA GLU A 126 15.89 -9.03 -23.09
C GLU A 126 16.76 -10.11 -23.75
N MET A 127 16.40 -10.48 -24.97
CA MET A 127 17.33 -11.11 -25.90
C MET A 127 18.08 -9.97 -26.58
N ASP A 128 19.41 -10.00 -26.43
CA ASP A 128 20.46 -9.18 -27.07
C ASP A 128 21.08 -8.09 -26.16
N GLU A 129 22.31 -8.35 -25.72
CA GLU A 129 23.11 -7.56 -24.75
C GLU A 129 23.64 -6.21 -25.29
N ASP A 130 23.25 -5.80 -26.51
CA ASP A 130 23.86 -4.68 -27.23
C ASP A 130 23.00 -3.40 -27.28
N GLU A 131 21.80 -3.36 -26.67
CA GLU A 131 20.94 -2.17 -26.65
C GLU A 131 21.05 -1.34 -25.36
N GLU A 132 21.21 -0.04 -25.54
CA GLU A 132 21.39 1.00 -24.51
C GLU A 132 20.30 0.93 -23.43
N THR A 133 20.62 0.59 -22.17
CA THR A 133 19.65 0.31 -21.08
C THR A 133 18.43 1.22 -21.06
N ILE A 134 17.31 0.74 -21.60
CA ILE A 134 16.02 1.45 -21.59
C ILE A 134 15.35 1.17 -20.26
N LYS A 135 15.26 2.19 -19.38
CA LYS A 135 14.40 2.12 -18.20
C LYS A 135 12.95 2.27 -18.62
N ILE A 136 12.28 1.15 -18.91
CA ILE A 136 10.85 1.14 -19.21
C ILE A 136 10.07 1.42 -17.92
N VAL A 137 9.45 2.59 -17.83
CA VAL A 137 8.49 2.93 -16.76
C VAL A 137 7.12 2.40 -17.17
N GLN A 138 6.68 1.29 -16.59
CA GLN A 138 5.35 0.76 -16.84
C GLN A 138 4.32 1.34 -15.87
N LEU A 139 3.34 2.04 -16.42
CA LEU A 139 2.19 2.56 -15.68
C LEU A 139 1.17 1.45 -15.44
N VAL A 140 1.27 0.76 -14.30
CA VAL A 140 0.25 -0.21 -13.86
C VAL A 140 -0.85 0.54 -13.11
N LYS A 141 -1.99 0.80 -13.77
CA LYS A 141 -3.15 1.45 -13.15
C LYS A 141 -4.01 0.42 -12.42
N SER A 142 -3.73 0.16 -11.15
CA SER A 142 -4.67 -0.54 -10.26
C SER A 142 -5.78 0.42 -9.82
N ASN A 143 -6.95 0.39 -10.49
CA ASN A 143 -8.11 1.25 -10.17
C ASN A 143 -8.87 0.86 -8.89
N GLU A 144 -8.37 -0.10 -8.11
CA GLU A 144 -9.07 -0.55 -6.91
C GLU A 144 -8.62 0.26 -5.69
N PRO A 145 -9.53 0.99 -5.03
CA PRO A 145 -9.19 1.65 -3.78
C PRO A 145 -8.85 0.58 -2.73
N LEU A 146 -7.81 0.81 -1.94
CA LEU A 146 -7.33 -0.12 -0.91
C LEU A 146 -8.49 -0.61 -0.02
N VAL A 147 -9.42 0.29 0.33
CA VAL A 147 -10.63 -0.01 1.11
C VAL A 147 -11.54 -1.05 0.43
N ARG A 148 -11.68 -1.05 -0.90
CA ARG A 148 -12.46 -2.09 -1.62
C ARG A 148 -11.75 -3.43 -1.65
N LYS A 149 -10.42 -3.46 -1.83
CA LYS A 149 -9.65 -4.71 -1.72
C LYS A 149 -9.85 -5.36 -0.35
N PHE A 150 -9.81 -4.56 0.72
CA PHE A 150 -10.14 -5.02 2.07
C PHE A 150 -11.56 -5.55 2.14
N PHE A 151 -12.56 -4.79 1.69
CA PHE A 151 -13.97 -5.17 1.79
C PHE A 151 -14.32 -6.45 1.02
N ILE A 152 -13.76 -6.64 -0.18
CA ILE A 152 -13.99 -7.83 -1.01
C ILE A 152 -13.32 -9.05 -0.36
N ARG A 153 -12.08 -8.92 0.10
CA ARG A 153 -11.35 -10.01 0.76
C ARG A 153 -12.04 -10.44 2.05
N ILE A 154 -12.55 -9.49 2.85
CA ILE A 154 -13.39 -9.76 4.04
C ILE A 154 -14.68 -10.48 3.66
N THR A 155 -15.38 -10.01 2.62
CA THR A 155 -16.66 -10.62 2.20
C THR A 155 -16.46 -12.06 1.72
N ILE A 156 -15.44 -12.32 0.89
CA ILE A 156 -15.11 -13.68 0.44
C ILE A 156 -14.74 -14.55 1.65
N PHE A 157 -13.90 -14.02 2.55
CA PHE A 157 -13.43 -14.76 3.72
C PHE A 157 -14.55 -15.09 4.73
N LEU A 158 -15.44 -14.14 5.04
CA LEU A 158 -16.62 -14.37 5.89
C LEU A 158 -17.54 -15.43 5.29
N ASN A 159 -17.75 -15.41 3.97
CA ASN A 159 -18.54 -16.43 3.29
C ASN A 159 -17.86 -17.81 3.37
N CYS A 160 -16.54 -17.90 3.18
CA CYS A 160 -15.79 -19.16 3.30
C CYS A 160 -15.76 -19.71 4.74
N LEU A 161 -15.63 -18.83 5.74
CA LEU A 161 -15.64 -19.22 7.15
C LEU A 161 -17.03 -19.70 7.61
N HIS A 162 -18.09 -19.02 7.18
CA HIS A 162 -19.46 -19.44 7.45
C HIS A 162 -19.79 -20.80 6.82
N ILE A 163 -19.25 -21.10 5.63
CA ILE A 163 -19.38 -22.42 5.00
C ILE A 163 -18.62 -23.49 5.80
N SER A 164 -17.43 -23.19 6.31
CA SER A 164 -16.59 -24.16 7.03
C SER A 164 -17.05 -24.47 8.45
N ILE A 165 -17.79 -23.57 9.11
CA ILE A 165 -18.33 -23.80 10.46
C ILE A 165 -19.66 -24.60 10.43
N HIS A 166 -20.31 -24.68 9.27
CA HIS A 166 -21.60 -25.37 9.08
C HIS A 166 -21.51 -26.70 8.32
N GLN A 167 -20.30 -27.20 8.02
CA GLN A 167 -20.02 -28.58 7.59
C GLN A 167 -19.42 -29.38 8.74
#